data_AF-A0A4R2IQQ8-F1
#
_entry.id   AF-A0A4R2IQQ8-F1
#
_cell.length_a   1.000
_cell.length_b   1.000
_cell.length_c   1.000
_cell.angle_alpha   90.00
_cell.angle_beta   90.00
_cell.angle_gamma   90.00
#
_symmetry.space_group_name_H-M   'P 1'
#
loop_
_entity.id
_entity.type
_entity.pdbx_description
1 polymer ?
#
loop_
_entity_poly.entity_id
_entity_poly.type
_entity_poly.pdbx_seq_one_letter_code
_entity_poly.pdbx_strand_id
1 'polypeptide(L)'
;MSATLDTPIPTRHDIVEVAGLRDPETASRLRVTFSRVTRSEWYKFATLRSSWITLATAVLVLIGFGVLAALVTSGEVTPGGPGGGPDSTDPTSISLSGAMLAQIILGILGVLLISGEYSSGMIRATLAAVPRRLPVLWAKALVIGAVSLIVSTASALVAFLVAQQILGDGANASLSDDGVLRAVFGTGVYLAAVTLMGLAIAALLRTLPARSAPSSPYCWWVPDCSS
;
A
#
# COMPACT_ATOMS: atom_id res chain seq x y z
N MET A 1 1.48 59.96 18.98
CA MET A 1 2.63 59.52 18.14
C MET A 1 2.18 58.29 17.35
N SER A 2 1.61 58.51 16.18
CA SER A 2 1.20 57.46 15.24
C SER A 2 2.37 57.19 14.30
N ALA A 3 3.12 56.13 14.56
CA ALA A 3 4.15 55.63 13.64
C ALA A 3 3.45 54.95 12.45
N THR A 4 3.34 55.68 11.34
CA THR A 4 2.93 55.13 10.04
C THR A 4 4.07 54.28 9.51
N LEU A 5 3.91 52.96 9.56
CA LEU A 5 4.75 51.99 8.86
C LEU A 5 4.47 52.12 7.35
N ASP A 6 5.20 53.02 6.70
CA ASP A 6 5.24 53.16 5.24
C ASP A 6 6.35 52.25 4.69
N THR A 7 6.17 50.94 4.83
CA THR A 7 7.06 49.98 4.18
C THR A 7 6.56 49.74 2.75
N PRO A 8 7.34 50.08 1.72
CA PRO A 8 6.94 49.84 0.34
C PRO A 8 6.69 48.35 0.11
N ILE A 9 5.60 48.02 -0.59
CA ILE A 9 5.27 46.64 -0.97
C ILE A 9 6.37 46.15 -1.92
N PRO A 10 7.10 45.07 -1.58
CA PRO A 10 8.18 44.56 -2.42
C PRO A 10 7.61 44.17 -3.78
N THR A 11 8.24 44.66 -4.84
CA THR A 11 7.80 44.38 -6.21
C THR A 11 8.21 42.96 -6.59
N ARG A 12 7.59 42.41 -7.64
CA ARG A 12 7.84 41.02 -8.08
C ARG A 12 9.31 40.69 -8.36
N HIS A 13 10.13 41.69 -8.66
CA HIS A 13 11.56 41.50 -8.89
C HIS A 13 12.33 41.36 -7.58
N ASP A 14 11.93 42.08 -6.52
CA ASP A 14 12.60 42.05 -5.22
C ASP A 14 12.42 40.69 -4.54
N ILE A 15 11.22 40.09 -4.61
CA ILE A 15 10.96 38.74 -4.08
C ILE A 15 11.73 37.63 -4.83
N VAL A 16 12.07 37.83 -6.11
CA VAL A 16 12.87 36.89 -6.89
C VAL A 16 14.35 37.00 -6.53
N GLU A 17 14.80 38.20 -6.18
CA GLU A 17 16.18 38.49 -5.80
C GLU A 17 16.53 38.01 -4.39
N VAL A 18 15.63 38.18 -3.40
CA VAL A 18 15.84 37.69 -2.02
C VAL A 18 15.82 36.15 -1.94
N ALA A 19 15.19 35.46 -2.91
CA ALA A 19 15.09 34.00 -2.92
C ALA A 19 16.37 33.26 -3.40
N GLY A 20 17.42 33.96 -3.83
CA GLY A 20 18.70 33.31 -4.22
C GLY A 20 18.60 32.31 -5.39
N LEU A 21 17.53 32.35 -6.19
CA LEU A 21 17.24 31.36 -7.25
C LEU A 21 18.01 31.57 -8.56
N ARG A 22 19.16 32.27 -8.54
CA ARG A 22 20.04 32.37 -9.71
C ARG A 22 21.13 31.30 -9.76
N ASP A 23 21.33 30.52 -8.70
CA ASP A 23 22.35 29.46 -8.71
C ASP A 23 21.87 28.22 -9.50
N PRO A 24 22.50 27.90 -10.65
CA PRO A 24 22.17 26.70 -11.41
C PRO A 24 22.44 25.41 -10.61
N GLU A 25 23.36 25.47 -9.64
CA GLU A 25 23.60 24.45 -8.60
C GLU A 25 22.33 24.16 -7.78
N THR A 26 21.63 25.19 -7.31
CA THR A 26 20.41 25.06 -6.50
C THR A 26 19.24 24.56 -7.35
N ALA A 27 19.13 25.01 -8.60
CA ALA A 27 18.15 24.52 -9.56
C ALA A 27 18.39 23.04 -9.95
N SER A 28 19.65 22.61 -10.03
CA SER A 28 20.06 21.21 -10.21
C SER A 28 19.66 20.35 -8.99
N ARG A 29 19.93 20.84 -7.76
CA ARG A 29 19.54 20.18 -6.50
C ARG A 29 18.04 20.07 -6.31
N LEU A 30 17.24 20.91 -6.97
CA LEU A 30 15.78 20.89 -6.95
C LEU A 30 15.16 20.01 -8.06
N ARG A 31 15.94 19.42 -8.98
CA ARG A 31 15.38 18.53 -10.01
C ARG A 31 14.76 17.29 -9.38
N VAL A 32 13.44 17.17 -9.54
CA VAL A 32 12.65 16.01 -9.12
C VAL A 32 12.94 14.86 -10.06
N THR A 33 13.89 14.01 -9.66
CA THR A 33 14.24 12.79 -10.38
C THR A 33 13.44 11.62 -9.81
N PHE A 34 13.00 10.68 -10.65
CA PHE A 34 12.21 9.50 -10.24
C PHE A 34 12.84 8.76 -9.05
N SER A 35 14.16 8.55 -9.06
CA SER A 35 14.89 7.93 -7.94
C SER A 35 14.75 8.69 -6.61
N ARG A 36 14.78 10.03 -6.62
CA ARG A 36 14.58 10.84 -5.41
C ARG A 36 13.14 10.74 -4.91
N VAL A 37 12.17 10.65 -5.83
CA VAL A 37 10.76 10.42 -5.49
C VAL A 37 10.59 9.06 -4.82
N THR A 38 11.08 7.98 -5.42
CA THR A 38 11.02 6.63 -4.82
C THR A 38 11.66 6.58 -3.44
N ARG A 39 12.83 7.21 -3.26
CA ARG A 39 13.50 7.28 -1.96
C ARG A 39 12.70 8.07 -0.93
N SER A 40 12.07 9.18 -1.35
CA SER A 40 11.19 9.95 -0.46
C SER A 40 9.94 9.18 -0.05
N GLU A 41 9.36 8.38 -0.97
CA GLU A 41 8.21 7.52 -0.70
C GLU A 41 8.58 6.37 0.25
N TRP A 42 9.79 5.80 0.09
CA TRP A 42 10.29 4.80 1.03
C TRP A 42 10.39 5.33 2.46
N TYR A 43 10.97 6.52 2.65
CA TYR A 43 11.09 7.10 4.00
C TYR A 43 9.73 7.43 4.60
N LYS A 44 8.75 7.89 3.81
CA LYS A 44 7.38 8.10 4.29
C LYS A 44 6.75 6.79 4.78
N PHE A 45 6.79 5.75 3.94
CA PHE A 45 6.27 4.44 4.31
C PHE A 45 6.94 3.89 5.57
N ALA A 46 8.26 3.99 5.64
CA ALA A 46 9.04 3.49 6.76
C ALA A 46 8.76 4.23 8.08
N THR A 47 8.38 5.51 8.02
CA THR A 47 8.15 6.34 9.23
C THR A 47 6.74 6.15 9.80
N LEU A 48 5.77 5.67 9.03
CA LEU A 48 4.43 5.41 9.54
C LEU A 48 4.40 4.10 10.36
N ARG A 49 4.42 4.22 11.69
CA ARG A 49 4.27 3.07 12.61
C ARG A 49 3.01 2.24 12.31
N SER A 50 1.91 2.88 11.92
CA SER A 50 0.67 2.19 11.57
C SER A 50 0.85 1.22 10.39
N SER A 51 1.72 1.53 9.42
CA SER A 51 2.00 0.64 8.28
C SER A 51 2.68 -0.63 8.74
N TRP A 52 3.67 -0.51 9.64
CA TRP A 52 4.34 -1.66 10.23
C TRP A 52 3.43 -2.51 11.11
N ILE A 53 2.51 -1.89 11.86
CA ILE A 53 1.54 -2.64 12.68
C ILE A 53 0.61 -3.44 11.78
N THR A 54 0.01 -2.83 10.76
CA THR A 54 -0.89 -3.55 9.84
C THR A 54 -0.16 -4.68 9.11
N LEU A 55 1.09 -4.44 8.71
CA LEU A 55 1.91 -5.42 8.02
C LEU A 55 2.29 -6.58 8.96
N ALA A 56 2.72 -6.28 10.19
CA ALA A 56 2.97 -7.30 11.22
C ALA A 56 1.73 -8.12 11.54
N THR A 57 0.55 -7.48 11.65
CA THR A 57 -0.73 -8.19 11.85
C THR A 57 -1.05 -9.11 10.67
N ALA A 58 -0.81 -8.68 9.43
CA ALA A 58 -0.98 -9.54 8.25
C ALA A 58 -0.04 -10.75 8.28
N VAL A 59 1.23 -10.55 8.65
CA VAL A 59 2.21 -11.65 8.82
C VAL A 59 1.78 -12.62 9.91
N LEU A 60 1.38 -12.10 11.07
CA LEU A 60 0.92 -12.90 12.20
C LEU A 60 -0.32 -13.72 11.85
N VAL A 61 -1.28 -13.13 11.13
CA VAL A 61 -2.49 -13.84 10.70
C VAL A 61 -2.14 -14.90 9.66
N LEU A 62 -1.28 -14.59 8.68
CA LEU A 62 -0.85 -15.55 7.66
C LEU A 62 -0.17 -16.78 8.28
N ILE A 63 0.83 -16.55 9.13
CA ILE A 63 1.59 -17.64 9.77
C ILE A 63 0.72 -18.34 10.82
N GLY A 64 0.04 -17.58 11.68
CA GLY A 64 -0.73 -18.13 12.79
C GLY A 64 -1.87 -19.03 12.33
N PHE A 65 -2.60 -18.64 11.28
CA PHE A 65 -3.65 -19.50 10.72
C PHE A 65 -3.10 -20.70 9.95
N GLY A 66 -1.97 -20.55 9.24
CA GLY A 66 -1.30 -21.69 8.59
C GLY A 66 -0.85 -22.74 9.62
N VAL A 67 -0.27 -22.29 10.73
CA VAL A 67 0.13 -23.14 11.86
C VAL A 67 -1.08 -23.77 12.55
N LEU A 68 -2.13 -22.99 12.81
CA LEU A 68 -3.35 -23.50 13.44
C LEU A 68 -4.01 -24.56 12.56
N ALA A 69 -4.12 -24.33 11.25
CA ALA A 69 -4.63 -25.31 10.30
C ALA A 69 -3.78 -26.59 10.33
N ALA A 70 -2.45 -26.46 10.31
CA ALA A 70 -1.54 -27.59 10.41
C ALA A 70 -1.74 -28.41 11.70
N LEU A 71 -1.92 -27.76 12.85
CA LEU A 71 -2.18 -28.41 14.14
C LEU A 71 -3.54 -29.11 14.22
N VAL A 72 -4.56 -28.57 13.56
CA VAL A 72 -5.90 -29.16 13.56
C VAL A 72 -5.94 -30.38 12.65
N THR A 73 -5.23 -30.35 11.53
CA THR A 73 -5.23 -31.45 10.54
C THR A 73 -4.14 -32.49 10.81
N SER A 74 -3.14 -32.20 11.66
CA SER A 74 -2.09 -33.16 12.03
C SER A 74 -2.71 -34.40 12.67
N GLY A 75 -2.67 -35.54 11.97
CA GLY A 75 -3.28 -36.81 12.39
C GLY A 75 -4.42 -37.31 11.50
N GLU A 76 -5.02 -36.44 10.68
CA GLU A 76 -6.08 -36.79 9.71
C GLU A 76 -5.58 -36.82 8.26
N VAL A 77 -4.36 -36.35 8.01
CA VAL A 77 -3.78 -36.35 6.65
C VAL A 77 -3.35 -37.76 6.27
N THR A 78 -4.20 -38.43 5.48
CA THR A 78 -3.82 -39.65 4.77
C THR A 78 -2.82 -39.29 3.66
N PRO A 79 -1.65 -39.97 3.56
CA PRO A 79 -0.69 -39.69 2.49
C PRO A 79 -1.36 -39.93 1.13
N GLY A 80 -1.60 -38.86 0.37
CA GLY A 80 -2.12 -38.96 -0.98
C GLY A 80 -1.08 -39.64 -1.85
N GLY A 81 -1.36 -40.88 -2.29
CA GLY A 81 -0.54 -41.55 -3.31
C GLY A 81 -0.46 -40.71 -4.60
N PRO A 82 0.49 -41.03 -5.51
CA PRO A 82 0.71 -40.26 -6.73
C PRO A 82 -0.58 -40.23 -7.56
N GLY A 83 -1.22 -39.06 -7.66
CA GLY A 83 -2.48 -38.89 -8.38
C GLY A 83 -3.70 -38.51 -7.53
N GLY A 84 -3.51 -38.10 -6.26
CA GLY A 84 -4.47 -37.39 -5.40
C GLY A 84 -5.92 -37.33 -5.89
N GLY A 85 -6.75 -38.27 -5.41
CA GLY A 85 -8.19 -38.23 -5.67
C GLY A 85 -8.84 -36.96 -5.11
N PRO A 86 -10.11 -36.68 -5.42
CA PRO A 86 -10.82 -35.45 -5.01
C PRO A 86 -10.82 -35.16 -3.49
N ASP A 87 -10.48 -36.14 -2.66
CA ASP A 87 -10.42 -36.04 -1.19
C ASP A 87 -8.98 -35.93 -0.63
N SER A 88 -7.93 -35.89 -1.47
CA SER A 88 -6.55 -35.71 -0.98
C SER A 88 -6.32 -34.25 -0.61
N THR A 89 -6.12 -33.99 0.69
CA THR A 89 -5.83 -32.64 1.16
C THR A 89 -4.36 -32.31 0.91
N ASP A 90 -4.09 -31.31 0.05
CA ASP A 90 -2.73 -30.87 -0.26
C ASP A 90 -2.12 -30.15 0.96
N PRO A 91 -1.01 -30.67 1.55
CA PRO A 91 -0.37 -30.07 2.72
C PRO A 91 0.12 -28.64 2.47
N THR A 92 0.39 -28.28 1.22
CA THR A 92 0.75 -26.91 0.81
C THR A 92 -0.43 -25.95 0.99
N SER A 93 -1.64 -26.41 0.66
CA SER A 93 -2.87 -25.61 0.79
C SER A 93 -3.24 -25.37 2.25
N ILE A 94 -3.06 -26.37 3.13
CA ILE A 94 -3.24 -26.25 4.58
C ILE A 94 -2.29 -25.18 5.13
N SER A 95 -1.02 -25.26 4.75
CA SER A 95 0.03 -24.36 5.20
C SER A 95 -0.20 -22.90 4.80
N LEU A 96 -0.86 -22.67 3.65
CA LEU A 96 -1.13 -21.34 3.08
C LEU A 96 -2.56 -20.83 3.36
N SER A 97 -3.36 -21.57 4.14
CA SER A 97 -4.75 -21.23 4.47
C SER A 97 -4.91 -19.81 5.07
N GLY A 98 -3.91 -19.35 5.84
CA GLY A 98 -3.88 -18.01 6.41
C GLY A 98 -3.88 -16.87 5.38
N ALA A 99 -3.57 -17.14 4.11
CA ALA A 99 -3.59 -16.14 3.03
C ALA A 99 -4.98 -15.54 2.80
N MET A 100 -6.04 -16.33 3.01
CA MET A 100 -7.43 -15.90 2.87
C MET A 100 -7.79 -14.77 3.85
N LEU A 101 -7.21 -14.76 5.05
CA LEU A 101 -7.45 -13.70 6.04
C LEU A 101 -6.45 -12.56 5.88
N ALA A 102 -5.18 -12.88 5.57
CA ALA A 102 -4.14 -11.90 5.33
C ALA A 102 -4.47 -10.95 4.16
N GLN A 103 -5.18 -11.44 3.12
CA GLN A 103 -5.59 -10.61 1.98
C GLN A 103 -6.44 -9.41 2.40
N ILE A 104 -7.32 -9.57 3.40
CA ILE A 104 -8.22 -8.50 3.85
C ILE A 104 -7.40 -7.40 4.50
N ILE A 105 -6.47 -7.78 5.37
CA ILE A 105 -5.58 -6.86 6.09
C ILE A 105 -4.69 -6.10 5.11
N LEU A 106 -4.12 -6.80 4.12
CA LEU A 106 -3.28 -6.18 3.09
C LEU A 106 -4.08 -5.30 2.12
N GLY A 107 -5.32 -5.66 1.79
CA GLY A 107 -6.24 -4.79 1.07
C GLY A 107 -6.51 -3.49 1.82
N ILE A 108 -6.78 -3.58 3.14
CA ILE A 108 -6.95 -2.42 4.02
C ILE A 108 -5.67 -1.57 4.08
N LEU A 109 -4.49 -2.18 4.17
CA LEU A 109 -3.22 -1.47 4.12
C LEU A 109 -3.09 -0.64 2.84
N GLY A 110 -3.44 -1.21 1.68
CA GLY A 110 -3.47 -0.50 0.40
C GLY A 110 -4.35 0.75 0.43
N VAL A 111 -5.56 0.62 0.99
CA VAL A 111 -6.50 1.74 1.15
C VAL A 111 -5.97 2.79 2.14
N LEU A 112 -5.46 2.36 3.30
CA LEU A 112 -4.94 3.24 4.36
C LEU A 112 -3.74 4.06 3.89
N LEU A 113 -2.84 3.49 3.10
CA LEU A 113 -1.66 4.19 2.57
C LEU A 113 -2.02 5.33 1.63
N ILE A 114 -3.15 5.23 0.95
CA ILE A 114 -3.71 6.34 0.18
C ILE A 114 -4.36 7.33 1.16
N SER A 115 -5.14 6.90 2.16
CA SER A 115 -5.82 7.76 3.15
C SER A 115 -4.93 8.56 4.10
N GLY A 116 -3.83 7.99 4.59
CA GLY A 116 -2.92 8.66 5.54
C GLY A 116 -2.20 9.89 4.97
N GLU A 117 -2.04 9.98 3.64
CA GLU A 117 -1.50 11.19 3.01
C GLU A 117 -2.42 12.40 3.15
N TYR A 118 -3.72 12.17 3.27
CA TYR A 118 -4.70 13.24 3.40
C TYR A 118 -4.91 13.70 4.85
N SER A 119 -4.77 12.84 5.86
CA SER A 119 -4.86 13.28 7.27
C SER A 119 -3.68 14.13 7.72
N SER A 120 -2.53 14.01 7.02
CA SER A 120 -1.31 14.77 7.30
C SER A 120 -1.24 16.14 6.57
N GLY A 121 -2.27 16.52 5.80
CA GLY A 121 -2.39 17.86 5.22
C GLY A 121 -1.54 18.14 3.96
N MET A 122 -0.81 17.16 3.44
CA MET A 122 0.14 17.33 2.32
C MET A 122 -0.49 17.68 0.95
N ILE A 123 -1.81 17.56 0.82
CA ILE A 123 -2.50 17.75 -0.47
C ILE A 123 -2.74 19.21 -0.82
N ARG A 124 -2.85 20.11 0.17
CA ARG A 124 -3.00 21.54 -0.10
C ARG A 124 -1.75 22.14 -0.77
N ALA A 125 -0.56 21.60 -0.50
CA ALA A 125 0.69 22.05 -1.13
C ALA A 125 0.91 21.43 -2.53
N THR A 126 0.37 20.24 -2.81
CA THR A 126 0.65 19.48 -4.04
C THR A 126 -0.36 19.75 -5.17
N LEU A 127 -1.59 20.16 -4.84
CA LEU A 127 -2.62 20.46 -5.85
C LEU A 127 -2.40 21.80 -6.58
N ALA A 128 -1.68 22.75 -5.97
CA ALA A 128 -1.47 24.08 -6.54
C ALA A 128 -0.35 24.17 -7.60
N ALA A 129 0.57 23.19 -7.68
CA ALA A 129 1.86 23.44 -8.32
C ALA A 129 2.25 22.57 -9.54
N VAL A 130 1.74 21.35 -9.77
CA VAL A 130 2.31 20.48 -10.83
C VAL A 130 1.28 19.62 -11.60
N PRO A 131 1.18 19.74 -12.95
CA PRO A 131 0.29 18.96 -13.82
C PRO A 131 0.85 17.58 -14.27
N ARG A 132 1.91 17.06 -13.63
CA ARG A 132 2.54 15.76 -13.95
C ARG A 132 2.39 14.78 -12.77
N ARG A 133 1.19 14.18 -12.64
CA ARG A 133 0.78 13.42 -11.43
C ARG A 133 1.03 11.90 -11.52
N LEU A 134 1.39 11.37 -12.69
CA LEU A 134 1.62 9.93 -12.89
C LEU A 134 2.94 9.38 -12.29
N PRO A 135 4.09 10.07 -12.37
CA PRO A 135 5.37 9.50 -11.92
C PRO A 135 5.40 9.21 -10.41
N VAL A 136 4.74 10.04 -9.61
CA VAL A 136 4.67 9.89 -8.15
C VAL A 136 3.78 8.71 -7.76
N LEU A 137 2.65 8.53 -8.46
CA LEU A 137 1.76 7.39 -8.25
C LEU A 137 2.46 6.07 -8.60
N TRP A 138 3.21 6.02 -9.71
CA TRP A 138 4.01 4.87 -10.08
C TRP A 138 5.11 4.56 -9.06
N ALA A 139 5.84 5.58 -8.60
CA ALA A 139 6.87 5.39 -7.57
C ALA A 139 6.27 4.82 -6.27
N LYS A 140 5.11 5.32 -5.86
CA LYS A 140 4.40 4.83 -4.67
C LYS A 140 3.88 3.41 -4.82
N ALA A 141 3.24 3.10 -5.96
CA ALA A 141 2.79 1.76 -6.26
C ALA A 141 3.95 0.76 -6.28
N LEU A 142 5.10 1.14 -6.84
CA LEU A 142 6.31 0.31 -6.84
C LEU A 142 6.85 0.06 -5.44
N VAL A 143 6.95 1.08 -4.59
CA VAL A 143 7.42 0.91 -3.20
C VAL A 143 6.50 -0.02 -2.43
N ILE A 144 5.19 0.22 -2.48
CA ILE A 144 4.21 -0.55 -1.71
C ILE A 144 4.10 -1.98 -2.25
N GLY A 145 4.06 -2.14 -3.57
CA GLY A 145 4.04 -3.44 -4.23
C GLY A 145 5.31 -4.26 -3.95
N ALA A 146 6.49 -3.63 -3.95
CA ALA A 146 7.74 -4.31 -3.63
C ALA A 146 7.78 -4.77 -2.16
N VAL A 147 7.39 -3.90 -1.22
CA VAL A 147 7.35 -4.24 0.22
C VAL A 147 6.35 -5.36 0.48
N SER A 148 5.12 -5.24 -0.04
CA SER A 148 4.08 -6.25 0.17
C SER A 148 4.46 -7.58 -0.46
N LEU A 149 5.10 -7.57 -1.64
CA LEU A 149 5.61 -8.77 -2.30
C LEU A 149 6.68 -9.47 -1.45
N ILE A 150 7.72 -8.74 -1.03
CA ILE A 150 8.83 -9.30 -0.26
C ILE A 150 8.29 -9.89 1.05
N VAL A 151 7.48 -9.13 1.78
CA VAL A 151 7.02 -9.56 3.10
C VAL A 151 6.00 -10.68 3.01
N SER A 152 5.06 -10.64 2.06
CA SER A 152 4.09 -11.73 1.88
C SER A 152 4.76 -13.02 1.42
N THR A 153 5.76 -12.94 0.53
CA THR A 153 6.52 -14.12 0.08
C THR A 153 7.34 -14.70 1.21
N ALA A 154 8.04 -13.87 1.98
CA ALA A 154 8.80 -14.32 3.16
C ALA A 154 7.87 -14.96 4.20
N SER A 155 6.70 -14.36 4.44
CA SER A 155 5.74 -14.88 5.41
C SER A 155 5.08 -16.18 4.94
N ALA A 156 4.79 -16.33 3.65
CA ALA A 156 4.28 -17.57 3.06
C ALA A 156 5.32 -18.69 3.18
N LEU A 157 6.60 -18.38 2.95
CA LEU A 157 7.70 -19.33 3.13
C LEU A 157 7.84 -19.75 4.59
N VAL A 158 7.79 -18.81 5.54
CA VAL A 158 7.83 -19.13 6.97
C VAL A 158 6.61 -19.94 7.39
N ALA A 159 5.40 -19.56 6.96
CA ALA A 159 4.17 -20.30 7.25
C ALA A 159 4.26 -21.74 6.73
N PHE A 160 4.74 -21.91 5.50
CA PHE A 160 5.00 -23.23 4.91
C PHE A 160 5.99 -24.03 5.74
N LEU A 161 7.20 -23.52 5.98
CA LEU A 161 8.23 -24.25 6.72
C LEU A 161 7.75 -24.65 8.12
N VAL A 162 7.11 -23.76 8.86
CA VAL A 162 6.62 -24.06 10.21
C VAL A 162 5.48 -25.08 10.17
N ALA A 163 4.53 -24.95 9.23
CA ALA A 163 3.43 -25.91 9.08
C ALA A 163 3.94 -27.31 8.69
N GLN A 164 4.93 -27.41 7.80
CA GLN A 164 5.55 -28.70 7.44
C GLN A 164 6.28 -29.36 8.62
N GLN A 165 6.91 -28.59 9.52
CA GLN A 165 7.49 -29.18 10.74
C GLN A 165 6.43 -29.79 11.65
N ILE A 166 5.19 -29.29 11.61
CA ILE A 166 4.08 -29.77 12.43
C ILE A 166 3.41 -31.00 11.81
N LEU A 167 3.29 -31.06 10.48
CA LEU A 167 2.65 -32.17 9.77
C LEU A 167 3.46 -33.48 9.83
N GLY A 168 4.78 -33.42 9.96
CA GLY A 168 5.65 -34.58 10.18
C GLY A 168 5.78 -35.54 8.98
N ASP A 169 6.64 -36.54 9.11
CA ASP A 169 7.21 -37.34 8.00
C ASP A 169 6.22 -38.10 7.10
N GLY A 170 4.93 -38.18 7.46
CA GLY A 170 3.90 -38.87 6.67
C GLY A 170 3.09 -37.98 5.72
N ALA A 171 3.09 -36.67 5.92
CA ALA A 171 2.23 -35.72 5.21
C ALA A 171 2.96 -34.47 4.70
N ASN A 172 4.30 -34.49 4.76
CA ASN A 172 5.12 -33.34 4.44
C ASN A 172 5.38 -33.19 2.93
N ALA A 173 5.29 -31.95 2.45
CA ALA A 173 5.75 -31.53 1.13
C ALA A 173 7.11 -30.82 1.25
N SER A 174 8.00 -31.11 0.31
CA SER A 174 9.28 -30.42 0.16
C SER A 174 9.14 -29.19 -0.75
N LEU A 175 10.02 -28.20 -0.56
CA LEU A 175 10.15 -27.09 -1.51
C LEU A 175 10.57 -27.55 -2.91
N SER A 176 11.18 -28.72 -3.03
CA SER A 176 11.55 -29.33 -4.32
C SER A 176 10.38 -30.00 -5.04
N ASP A 177 9.24 -30.17 -4.37
CA ASP A 177 8.10 -30.86 -4.97
C ASP A 177 7.40 -29.96 -5.99
N ASP A 178 6.86 -30.61 -7.01
CA ASP A 178 6.29 -29.91 -8.15
C ASP A 178 5.09 -29.06 -7.71
N GLY A 179 5.09 -27.78 -8.08
CA GLY A 179 4.04 -26.83 -7.72
C GLY A 179 4.16 -26.13 -6.35
N VAL A 180 4.98 -26.60 -5.40
CA VAL A 180 5.11 -25.99 -4.06
C VAL A 180 5.74 -24.60 -4.14
N LEU A 181 6.87 -24.47 -4.84
CA LEU A 181 7.49 -23.16 -5.08
C LEU A 181 6.52 -22.21 -5.78
N ARG A 182 5.77 -22.71 -6.76
CA ARG A 182 4.76 -21.92 -7.47
C ARG A 182 3.64 -21.46 -6.52
N ALA A 183 3.22 -22.30 -5.57
CA ALA A 183 2.23 -21.94 -4.57
C ALA A 183 2.75 -20.84 -3.62
N VAL A 184 3.96 -21.00 -3.06
CA VAL A 184 4.56 -20.02 -2.14
C VAL A 184 4.78 -18.66 -2.81
N PHE A 185 5.42 -18.66 -3.98
CA PHE A 185 5.60 -17.42 -4.76
C PHE A 185 4.26 -16.86 -5.24
N GLY A 186 3.34 -17.73 -5.66
CA GLY A 186 1.99 -17.36 -6.08
C GLY A 186 1.22 -16.63 -4.98
N THR A 187 1.29 -17.11 -3.73
CA THR A 187 0.68 -16.45 -2.57
C THR A 187 1.29 -15.08 -2.34
N GLY A 188 2.61 -14.95 -2.41
CA GLY A 188 3.29 -13.66 -2.29
C GLY A 188 2.85 -12.64 -3.34
N VAL A 189 2.82 -13.07 -4.62
CA VAL A 189 2.37 -12.23 -5.75
C VAL A 189 0.89 -11.86 -5.61
N TYR A 190 0.05 -12.83 -5.24
CA TYR A 190 -1.39 -12.62 -5.03
C TYR A 190 -1.65 -11.57 -3.96
N LEU A 191 -1.03 -11.70 -2.79
CA LEU A 191 -1.20 -10.74 -1.68
C LEU A 191 -0.66 -9.34 -2.04
N ALA A 192 0.43 -9.26 -2.80
CA ALA A 192 0.93 -8.00 -3.33
C ALA A 192 -0.06 -7.36 -4.30
N ALA A 193 -0.66 -8.15 -5.20
CA ALA A 193 -1.67 -7.68 -6.14
C ALA A 193 -2.94 -7.19 -5.43
N VAL A 194 -3.41 -7.88 -4.39
CA VAL A 194 -4.54 -7.42 -3.55
C VAL A 194 -4.21 -6.09 -2.87
N THR A 195 -3.00 -5.93 -2.34
CA THR A 195 -2.54 -4.66 -1.75
C THR A 195 -2.60 -3.53 -2.78
N LEU A 196 -2.09 -3.77 -3.99
CA LEU A 196 -2.10 -2.80 -5.10
C LEU A 196 -3.51 -2.51 -5.60
N MET A 197 -4.41 -3.50 -5.59
CA MET A 197 -5.82 -3.32 -5.94
C MET A 197 -6.51 -2.38 -4.95
N GLY A 198 -6.32 -2.59 -3.64
CA GLY A 198 -6.85 -1.69 -2.61
C GLY A 198 -6.32 -0.26 -2.77
N LEU A 199 -5.03 -0.13 -3.08
CA LEU A 199 -4.40 1.16 -3.39
C LEU A 199 -5.00 1.83 -4.63
N ALA A 200 -5.20 1.07 -5.72
CA ALA A 200 -5.76 1.57 -6.97
C ALA A 200 -7.23 2.01 -6.79
N ILE A 201 -8.04 1.22 -6.09
CA ILE A 201 -9.44 1.55 -5.78
C ILE A 201 -9.49 2.83 -4.95
N ALA A 202 -8.68 2.94 -3.88
CA ALA A 202 -8.64 4.14 -3.05
C ALA A 202 -8.18 5.38 -3.81
N ALA A 203 -7.26 5.23 -4.78
CA ALA A 203 -6.84 6.30 -5.66
C ALA A 203 -7.96 6.71 -6.63
N LEU A 204 -8.65 5.74 -7.25
CA LEU A 204 -9.71 6.00 -8.23
C LEU A 204 -10.92 6.69 -7.60
N LEU A 205 -11.38 6.22 -6.43
CA LEU A 205 -12.51 6.80 -5.71
C LEU A 205 -12.29 8.28 -5.36
N ARG A 206 -11.04 8.73 -5.25
CA ARG A 206 -10.71 10.14 -5.00
C ARG A 206 -10.70 11.03 -6.23
N THR A 207 -10.59 10.43 -7.42
CA THR A 207 -10.65 11.18 -8.68
C THR A 207 -12.07 11.50 -9.11
N LEU A 208 -13.07 11.18 -8.29
CA LEU A 208 -14.44 11.64 -8.40
C LEU A 208 -14.61 12.89 -7.52
N PRO A 209 -14.14 14.10 -7.91
CA PRO A 209 -14.75 15.29 -7.36
C PRO A 209 -16.23 15.19 -7.72
N ALA A 210 -17.10 15.32 -6.72
CA ALA A 210 -18.52 15.51 -6.92
C ALA A 210 -18.72 16.67 -7.90
N ARG A 211 -18.80 16.36 -9.20
CA ARG A 211 -18.88 17.34 -10.29
C ARG A 211 -20.28 17.96 -10.41
N SER A 212 -21.21 17.61 -9.54
CA SER A 212 -22.53 18.23 -9.53
C SER A 212 -23.24 17.99 -8.19
N ALA A 213 -22.74 18.62 -7.13
CA ALA A 213 -23.67 19.13 -6.12
C ALA A 213 -23.89 20.61 -6.48
N PRO A 214 -25.07 21.01 -7.00
CA PRO A 214 -25.39 22.43 -7.10
C PRO A 214 -25.26 23.03 -5.70
N SER A 215 -24.41 24.05 -5.59
CA SER A 215 -23.91 24.62 -4.35
C SER A 215 -24.91 25.53 -3.60
N SER A 216 -26.21 25.33 -3.77
CA SER A 216 -27.19 26.13 -3.05
C SER A 216 -28.50 25.40 -2.81
N PRO A 217 -28.71 24.80 -1.63
CA PRO A 217 -30.04 24.41 -1.18
C PRO A 217 -30.89 25.61 -0.74
N TYR A 218 -30.49 26.87 -0.99
CA TYR A 218 -31.19 28.06 -0.51
C TYR A 218 -31.73 28.98 -1.63
N CYS A 219 -31.34 28.76 -2.90
CA CYS A 219 -31.84 29.58 -4.02
C CYS A 219 -33.28 29.23 -4.46
N TRP A 220 -33.94 28.24 -3.86
CA TRP A 220 -35.36 27.95 -4.15
C TRP A 220 -36.33 28.71 -3.23
N TRP A 221 -35.84 29.40 -2.19
CA TRP A 221 -36.70 30.00 -1.15
C TRP A 221 -36.82 31.53 -1.21
N VAL A 222 -36.04 32.22 -2.05
CA VAL A 222 -36.03 33.69 -2.12
C VAL A 222 -36.63 34.15 -3.46
N PRO A 223 -37.82 34.79 -3.48
CA PRO A 223 -38.48 35.25 -4.70
C PRO A 223 -37.77 36.40 -5.45
N ASP A 224 -36.78 37.06 -4.83
CA ASP A 224 -36.23 38.33 -5.34
C ASP A 224 -34.82 38.18 -5.95
N CYS A 225 -34.66 37.31 -6.93
CA CYS A 225 -33.44 37.23 -7.76
C CYS A 225 -33.74 37.57 -9.23
N SER A 226 -34.30 38.75 -9.46
CA SER A 226 -34.31 39.37 -10.80
C SER A 226 -34.34 40.89 -10.67
N SER A 227 -33.17 41.51 -10.79
CA SER A 227 -32.99 42.90 -11.19
C SER A 227 -31.79 42.98 -12.11
#